data_AF-A0A0D0BF56-F1
#
_entry.id   AF-A0A0D0BF56-F1
#
_cell.length_a   1.000
_cell.length_b   1.000
_cell.length_c   1.000
_cell.angle_alpha   90.00
_cell.angle_beta   90.00
_cell.angle_gamma   90.00
#
_symmetry.space_group_name_H-M   'P 1'
#
loop_
_entity.id
_entity.type
_entity.pdbx_description
1 polymer ?
#
loop_
_entity_poly.entity_id
_entity_poly.type
_entity_poly.pdbx_seq_one_letter_code
_entity_poly.pdbx_strand_id
1 'polypeptide(L)'
;MSTDLLDSKFIEFIAGTVVPSTIATSFFYGFYSFLFCIYIQLQSRASRSRLGNSRRPIFFRIFIPALFILISLHVILSAITLYEGLRSQTVINRLYRKYPLVEPDAHYFGFCNFNLAATTMFIVASTVADTTLLYRAYTLWDRQTFIVLAPIILLLSSFGAGLYALVLGQKGGMLIITNFLADDTMLNDAKIGLQVL
;
A
#
# COMPACT_ATOMS: atom_id res chain seq x y z
N MET A 1 -35.35 5.46 2.08
CA MET A 1 -34.56 4.32 1.53
C MET A 1 -34.35 3.35 2.69
N SER A 2 -34.83 2.11 2.58
CA SER A 2 -34.76 1.14 3.70
C SER A 2 -33.30 0.83 4.05
N THR A 3 -32.99 0.75 5.35
CA THR A 3 -31.69 0.35 5.89
C THR A 3 -31.23 -1.01 5.36
N ASP A 4 -32.18 -1.93 5.13
CA ASP A 4 -31.90 -3.31 4.72
C ASP A 4 -31.26 -3.39 3.32
N LEU A 5 -31.62 -2.48 2.42
CA LEU A 5 -31.08 -2.44 1.05
C LEU A 5 -29.64 -1.94 1.02
N LEU A 6 -29.27 -1.05 1.95
CA LEU A 6 -27.91 -0.54 2.08
C LEU A 6 -26.99 -1.64 2.61
N ASP A 7 -27.42 -2.33 3.67
CA ASP A 7 -26.64 -3.41 4.29
C ASP A 7 -26.37 -4.56 3.31
N SER A 8 -27.35 -4.92 2.47
CA SER A 8 -27.17 -5.94 1.43
C SER A 8 -26.08 -5.57 0.41
N LYS A 9 -26.04 -4.32 -0.07
CA LYS A 9 -25.02 -3.86 -1.04
C LYS A 9 -23.63 -3.80 -0.43
N PHE A 10 -23.52 -3.44 0.85
CA PHE A 10 -22.25 -3.40 1.55
C PHE A 10 -21.67 -4.80 1.76
N ILE A 11 -22.51 -5.75 2.17
CA ILE A 11 -22.11 -7.17 2.28
C ILE A 11 -21.68 -7.70 0.92
N GLU A 12 -22.42 -7.40 -0.15
CA GLU A 12 -22.05 -7.78 -1.52
C GLU A 12 -20.70 -7.18 -1.94
N PHE A 13 -20.44 -5.90 -1.64
CA PHE A 13 -19.16 -5.25 -1.93
C PHE A 13 -18.00 -5.92 -1.17
N ILE A 14 -18.16 -6.15 0.14
CA ILE A 14 -17.13 -6.80 0.96
C ILE A 14 -16.88 -8.24 0.49
N ALA A 15 -17.94 -9.02 0.31
CA ALA A 15 -17.85 -10.41 -0.10
C ALA A 15 -17.34 -10.56 -1.54
N GLY A 16 -17.68 -9.63 -2.44
CA GLY A 16 -17.35 -9.69 -3.86
C GLY A 16 -15.95 -9.16 -4.20
N THR A 17 -15.42 -8.20 -3.43
CA THR A 17 -14.15 -7.53 -3.77
C THR A 17 -13.08 -7.65 -2.70
N VAL A 18 -13.42 -7.24 -1.46
CA VAL A 18 -12.44 -7.15 -0.37
C VAL A 18 -11.98 -8.54 0.05
N VAL A 19 -12.92 -9.46 0.34
CA VAL A 19 -12.60 -10.81 0.82
C VAL A 19 -11.78 -11.60 -0.21
N PRO A 20 -12.16 -11.70 -1.50
CA PRO A 20 -11.37 -12.42 -2.50
C PRO A 20 -9.98 -11.80 -2.68
N SER A 21 -9.88 -10.46 -2.66
CA SER A 21 -8.60 -9.77 -2.76
C SER A 21 -7.69 -10.11 -1.57
N THR A 22 -8.20 -10.04 -0.34
CA THR A 22 -7.42 -10.35 0.87
C THR A 22 -6.98 -11.82 0.91
N ILE A 23 -7.86 -12.74 0.50
CA ILE A 23 -7.52 -14.17 0.40
C ILE A 23 -6.42 -14.37 -0.63
N ALA A 24 -6.54 -13.79 -1.83
CA ALA A 24 -5.53 -13.89 -2.87
C ALA A 24 -4.18 -13.33 -2.40
N THR A 25 -4.16 -12.11 -1.81
CA THR A 25 -2.93 -11.50 -1.29
C THR A 25 -2.29 -12.38 -0.21
N SER A 26 -3.07 -12.93 0.70
CA SER A 26 -2.56 -13.81 1.77
C SER A 26 -2.00 -15.11 1.21
N PHE A 27 -2.66 -15.70 0.22
CA PHE A 27 -2.20 -16.91 -0.46
C PHE A 27 -0.87 -16.68 -1.19
N PHE A 28 -0.78 -15.60 -1.99
CA PHE A 28 0.46 -15.25 -2.68
C PHE A 28 1.59 -14.91 -1.72
N TYR A 29 1.29 -14.25 -0.61
CA TYR A 29 2.29 -13.98 0.43
C TYR A 29 2.78 -15.25 1.13
N GLY A 30 1.90 -16.21 1.40
CA GLY A 30 2.29 -17.52 1.92
C GLY A 30 3.20 -18.28 0.96
N PHE A 31 2.85 -18.30 -0.33
CA PHE A 31 3.69 -18.89 -1.37
C PHE A 31 5.06 -18.19 -1.49
N TYR A 32 5.07 -16.85 -1.43
CA TYR A 32 6.30 -16.06 -1.45
C TYR A 32 7.19 -16.36 -0.24
N SER A 33 6.60 -16.50 0.96
CA SER A 33 7.32 -16.88 2.17
C SER A 33 7.93 -18.28 2.07
N PHE A 34 7.20 -19.23 1.49
CA PHE A 34 7.71 -20.57 1.23
C PHE A 34 8.91 -20.56 0.26
N LEU A 35 8.81 -19.81 -0.84
CA LEU A 35 9.92 -19.62 -1.78
C LEU A 35 11.13 -18.96 -1.12
N PHE A 36 10.91 -17.98 -0.25
CA PHE A 36 11.98 -17.34 0.51
C PHE A 36 12.68 -18.33 1.45
N CYS A 37 11.93 -19.20 2.14
CA CYS A 37 12.49 -20.26 2.96
C CYS A 37 13.35 -21.23 2.14
N ILE A 38 12.87 -21.69 0.97
CA ILE A 38 13.65 -22.53 0.06
C ILE A 38 14.93 -21.80 -0.39
N TYR A 39 14.81 -20.51 -0.72
CA TYR A 39 15.95 -19.69 -1.13
C TYR A 39 17.03 -19.63 -0.02
N ILE A 40 16.63 -19.35 1.23
CA ILE A 40 17.55 -19.31 2.37
C ILE A 40 18.20 -20.67 2.62
N GLN A 41 17.44 -21.76 2.53
CA GLN A 41 17.99 -23.12 2.65
C GLN A 41 19.02 -23.43 1.56
N LEU A 42 18.70 -23.10 0.30
CA LEU A 42 19.60 -23.27 -0.83
C LEU A 42 20.86 -22.42 -0.67
N GLN A 43 20.71 -21.18 -0.20
CA GLN A 43 21.80 -20.27 0.05
C GLN A 43 22.72 -20.74 1.18
N SER A 44 22.15 -21.23 2.27
CA SER A 44 22.88 -21.80 3.40
C SER A 44 23.68 -23.04 2.97
N ARG A 45 23.04 -23.96 2.23
CA ARG A 45 23.70 -25.15 1.69
C ARG A 45 24.82 -24.79 0.71
N ALA A 46 24.58 -23.86 -0.19
CA ALA A 46 25.58 -23.38 -1.14
C ALA A 46 26.76 -22.72 -0.43
N SER A 47 26.51 -21.88 0.59
CA SER A 47 27.54 -21.22 1.39
C SER A 47 28.42 -22.22 2.13
N ARG A 48 27.85 -23.31 2.66
CA ARG A 48 28.61 -24.38 3.33
C ARG A 48 29.50 -25.17 2.36
N SER A 49 29.04 -25.40 1.13
CA SER A 49 29.80 -26.17 0.12
C SER A 49 30.89 -25.38 -0.63
N ARG A 50 30.83 -24.04 -0.61
CA ARG A 50 31.66 -23.15 -1.47
C ARG A 50 32.70 -22.34 -0.71
N LEU A 51 33.29 -22.89 0.35
CA LEU A 51 34.43 -22.28 1.07
C LEU A 51 35.67 -22.07 0.17
N GLY A 52 35.70 -22.63 -1.05
CA GLY A 52 36.84 -22.56 -1.96
C GLY A 52 36.81 -21.50 -3.07
N ASN A 53 35.74 -21.34 -3.86
CA ASN A 53 35.86 -20.54 -5.09
C ASN A 53 34.53 -20.20 -5.78
N SER A 54 33.72 -19.24 -5.30
CA SER A 54 32.52 -18.85 -6.07
C SER A 54 32.10 -17.39 -6.01
N ARG A 55 32.31 -16.73 -7.16
CA ARG A 55 31.81 -15.41 -7.58
C ARG A 55 30.29 -15.37 -7.75
N ARG A 56 29.48 -15.66 -6.72
CA ARG A 56 28.08 -15.19 -6.76
C ARG A 56 28.08 -13.69 -6.46
N PRO A 57 27.35 -12.87 -7.24
CA PRO A 57 27.29 -11.43 -7.00
C PRO A 57 26.68 -11.17 -5.62
N ILE A 58 27.43 -10.47 -4.77
CA ILE A 58 27.06 -10.12 -3.38
C ILE A 58 25.71 -9.40 -3.33
N PHE A 59 25.36 -8.68 -4.39
CA PHE A 59 24.13 -7.93 -4.56
C PHE A 59 22.87 -8.77 -4.26
N PHE A 60 22.69 -9.94 -4.88
CA PHE A 60 21.46 -10.74 -4.68
C PHE A 60 21.29 -11.27 -3.27
N ARG A 61 22.38 -11.39 -2.49
CA ARG A 61 22.33 -11.88 -1.11
C ARG A 61 21.69 -10.87 -0.15
N ILE A 62 21.77 -9.57 -0.47
CA ILE A 62 21.24 -8.50 0.37
C ILE A 62 19.85 -8.08 -0.14
N PHE A 63 19.68 -7.97 -1.45
CA PHE A 63 18.42 -7.49 -2.05
C PHE A 63 17.24 -8.43 -1.82
N ILE A 64 17.45 -9.75 -1.85
CA ILE A 64 16.35 -10.72 -1.67
C ILE A 64 15.76 -10.67 -0.25
N PRO A 65 16.56 -10.70 0.84
CA PRO A 65 16.04 -10.46 2.20
C PRO A 65 15.42 -9.08 2.39
N ALA A 66 15.99 -8.03 1.80
CA ALA A 66 15.43 -6.69 1.89
C ALA A 66 14.04 -6.59 1.24
N LEU A 67 13.88 -7.18 0.04
CA LEU A 67 12.58 -7.29 -0.63
C LEU A 67 11.57 -8.09 0.20
N PHE A 68 12.01 -9.18 0.82
CA PHE A 68 11.15 -9.97 1.69
C PHE A 68 10.61 -9.15 2.86
N ILE A 69 11.48 -8.38 3.53
CA ILE A 69 11.08 -7.49 4.63
C ILE A 69 10.13 -6.39 4.14
N LEU A 70 10.41 -5.76 3.00
CA LEU A 70 9.56 -4.70 2.43
C LEU A 70 8.15 -5.22 2.09
N ILE A 71 8.06 -6.38 1.44
CA ILE A 71 6.77 -7.00 1.10
C ILE A 71 6.03 -7.41 2.37
N SER A 72 6.72 -8.01 3.35
CA SER A 72 6.12 -8.37 4.64
C SER A 72 5.54 -7.15 5.36
N LEU A 73 6.29 -6.05 5.39
CA LEU A 73 5.85 -4.79 5.99
C LEU A 73 4.63 -4.22 5.25
N HIS A 74 4.65 -4.25 3.92
CA HIS A 74 3.50 -3.83 3.11
C HIS A 74 2.24 -4.66 3.43
N VAL A 75 2.36 -5.98 3.53
CA VAL A 75 1.23 -6.87 3.86
C VAL A 75 0.69 -6.58 5.25
N ILE A 76 1.55 -6.40 6.25
CA ILE A 76 1.16 -6.04 7.62
C ILE A 76 0.43 -4.70 7.64
N LEU A 77 0.99 -3.67 7.00
CA LEU A 77 0.37 -2.34 6.94
C LEU A 77 -0.97 -2.38 6.21
N SER A 78 -1.09 -3.19 5.15
CA SER A 78 -2.34 -3.37 4.41
C SER A 78 -3.41 -4.06 5.26
N ALA A 79 -3.02 -5.06 6.06
CA ALA A 79 -3.93 -5.72 7.01
C ALA A 79 -4.40 -4.77 8.12
N ILE A 80 -3.50 -3.96 8.69
CA ILE A 80 -3.85 -2.93 9.68
C ILE A 80 -4.77 -1.88 9.05
N THR A 81 -4.44 -1.43 7.84
CA THR A 81 -5.28 -0.49 7.07
C THR A 81 -6.69 -1.04 6.90
N LEU A 82 -6.82 -2.30 6.47
CA LEU A 82 -8.12 -2.95 6.31
C LEU A 82 -8.88 -3.01 7.64
N TYR A 83 -8.19 -3.39 8.73
CA TYR A 83 -8.77 -3.43 10.07
C TYR A 83 -9.29 -2.06 10.53
N GLU A 84 -8.48 -1.01 10.42
CA GLU A 84 -8.87 0.36 10.76
C GLU A 84 -10.00 0.87 9.86
N GLY A 85 -9.98 0.52 8.56
CA GLY A 85 -11.03 0.87 7.61
C GLY A 85 -12.37 0.22 7.92
N LEU A 86 -12.38 -1.05 8.35
CA LEU A 86 -13.58 -1.76 8.78
C LEU A 86 -14.12 -1.26 10.13
N ARG A 87 -13.24 -0.73 10.98
CA ARG A 87 -13.61 -0.17 12.28
C ARG A 87 -14.07 1.29 12.20
N SER A 88 -13.64 2.03 11.18
CA SER A 88 -13.96 3.44 11.02
C SER A 88 -15.42 3.67 10.64
N GLN A 89 -16.14 4.35 11.53
CA GLN A 89 -17.53 4.72 11.27
C GLN A 89 -17.62 5.75 10.13
N THR A 90 -16.60 6.59 9.97
CA THR A 90 -16.51 7.57 8.88
C THR A 90 -16.41 6.88 7.51
N VAL A 91 -15.57 5.84 7.38
CA VAL A 91 -15.45 5.06 6.14
C VAL A 91 -16.78 4.39 5.80
N ILE A 92 -17.42 3.78 6.79
CA ILE A 92 -18.72 3.12 6.64
C ILE A 92 -19.81 4.13 6.20
N ASN A 93 -19.90 5.28 6.87
CA ASN A 93 -20.86 6.33 6.53
C ASN A 93 -20.64 6.87 5.11
N ARG A 94 -19.38 7.01 4.70
CA ARG A 94 -19.00 7.44 3.34
C ARG A 94 -19.43 6.42 2.29
N LEU A 95 -19.23 5.13 2.55
CA LEU A 95 -19.71 4.04 1.66
C LEU A 95 -21.23 4.06 1.51
N TYR A 96 -21.96 4.34 2.59
CA TYR A 96 -23.41 4.45 2.57
C TYR A 96 -23.94 5.79 2.03
N ARG A 97 -23.05 6.72 1.65
CA ARG A 97 -23.40 8.06 1.16
C ARG A 97 -24.33 8.82 2.12
N LYS A 98 -24.24 8.53 3.43
CA LYS A 98 -25.02 9.22 4.47
C LYS A 98 -24.31 10.54 4.79
N TYR A 99 -24.98 11.65 4.50
CA TYR A 99 -24.64 12.99 5.01
C TYR A 99 -25.51 13.24 6.26
N PRO A 100 -25.03 13.91 7.32
CA PRO A 100 -23.91 14.84 7.36
C PRO A 100 -22.58 14.20 7.79
N LEU A 101 -21.46 14.84 7.38
CA LEU A 101 -20.11 14.48 7.81
C LEU A 101 -19.99 14.73 9.32
N VAL A 102 -20.19 13.68 10.11
CA VAL A 102 -19.73 13.65 11.50
C VAL A 102 -18.21 13.77 11.50
N GLU A 103 -17.67 14.44 12.52
CA GLU A 103 -16.23 14.60 12.75
C GLU A 103 -15.49 13.27 12.52
N PRO A 104 -14.41 13.27 11.72
CA PRO A 104 -13.70 12.04 11.38
C PRO A 104 -13.20 11.34 12.64
N ASP A 105 -13.58 10.08 12.80
CA ASP A 105 -13.17 9.27 13.95
C ASP A 105 -11.66 8.94 13.92
N ALA A 106 -11.07 8.68 15.08
CA ALA A 106 -9.64 8.36 15.20
C ALA A 106 -9.21 7.19 14.28
N HIS A 107 -10.10 6.22 14.06
CA HIS A 107 -9.89 5.09 13.15
C HIS A 107 -9.80 5.52 11.68
N TYR A 108 -10.49 6.59 11.25
CA TYR A 108 -10.35 7.13 9.89
C TYR A 108 -8.95 7.69 9.65
N PHE A 109 -8.39 8.40 10.63
CA PHE A 109 -7.02 8.92 10.55
C PHE A 109 -6.00 7.79 10.53
N GLY A 110 -6.20 6.76 11.39
CA GLY A 110 -5.41 5.54 11.37
C GLY A 110 -5.42 4.88 9.99
N PHE A 111 -6.62 4.63 9.44
CA PHE A 111 -6.82 4.12 8.10
C PHE A 111 -6.04 4.91 7.03
N CYS A 112 -6.17 6.24 7.01
CA CYS A 112 -5.50 7.08 6.02
C CYS A 112 -3.97 6.99 6.14
N ASN A 113 -3.43 7.06 7.37
CA ASN A 113 -2.00 7.03 7.63
C ASN A 113 -1.39 5.66 7.28
N PHE A 114 -2.03 4.57 7.70
CA PHE A 114 -1.55 3.22 7.38
C PHE A 114 -1.70 2.91 5.90
N ASN A 115 -2.76 3.38 5.24
CA ASN A 115 -2.93 3.22 3.79
C ASN A 115 -1.82 3.95 3.02
N LEU A 116 -1.48 5.16 3.45
CA LEU A 116 -0.38 5.93 2.87
C LEU A 116 0.95 5.20 3.05
N ALA A 117 1.23 4.71 4.27
CA ALA A 117 2.44 3.95 4.56
C ALA A 117 2.50 2.65 3.73
N ALA A 118 1.40 1.91 3.65
CA ALA A 118 1.30 0.68 2.86
C ALA A 118 1.57 0.94 1.38
N THR A 119 0.95 1.98 0.81
CA THR A 119 1.13 2.40 -0.58
C THR A 119 2.58 2.81 -0.84
N THR A 120 3.18 3.56 0.07
CA THR A 120 4.59 3.97 -0.03
C THR A 120 5.51 2.76 -0.03
N MET A 121 5.30 1.82 0.90
CA MET A 121 6.08 0.59 0.97
C MET A 121 5.92 -0.27 -0.28
N PHE A 122 4.72 -0.32 -0.86
CA PHE A 122 4.47 -1.01 -2.13
C PHE A 122 5.28 -0.40 -3.27
N ILE A 123 5.23 0.92 -3.43
CA ILE A 123 5.99 1.63 -4.48
C ILE A 123 7.49 1.35 -4.34
N VAL A 124 8.01 1.43 -3.11
CA VAL A 124 9.44 1.14 -2.83
C VAL A 124 9.77 -0.32 -3.14
N ALA A 125 8.96 -1.27 -2.67
CA ALA A 125 9.16 -2.70 -2.92
C ALA A 125 9.16 -3.03 -4.41
N SER A 126 8.18 -2.52 -5.16
CA SER A 126 8.09 -2.71 -6.62
C SER A 126 9.29 -2.09 -7.33
N THR A 127 9.71 -0.88 -6.95
CA THR A 127 10.89 -0.23 -7.54
C THR A 127 12.16 -1.05 -7.32
N VAL A 128 12.36 -1.58 -6.10
CA VAL A 128 13.51 -2.45 -5.78
C VAL A 128 13.43 -3.76 -6.55
N ALA A 129 12.24 -4.34 -6.70
CA ALA A 129 12.03 -5.58 -7.45
C ALA A 129 12.36 -5.39 -8.93
N ASP A 130 11.84 -4.33 -9.54
CA ASP A 130 12.08 -3.99 -10.95
C ASP A 130 13.56 -3.67 -11.18
N THR A 131 14.20 -2.92 -10.28
CA THR A 131 15.64 -2.64 -10.36
C THR A 131 16.47 -3.94 -10.29
N THR A 132 16.07 -4.89 -9.44
CA THR A 132 16.74 -6.19 -9.31
C THR A 132 16.58 -7.03 -10.58
N LEU A 133 15.38 -7.05 -11.17
CA LEU A 133 15.11 -7.73 -12.44
C LEU A 133 15.89 -7.10 -13.59
N LEU A 134 15.94 -5.76 -13.63
CA LEU A 134 16.66 -4.99 -14.64
C LEU A 134 18.17 -5.21 -14.55
N TYR A 135 18.73 -5.21 -13.34
CA TYR A 135 20.12 -5.57 -13.11
C TYR A 135 20.42 -6.99 -13.62
N ARG A 136 19.54 -7.96 -13.32
CA ARG A 136 19.70 -9.34 -13.80
C ARG A 136 19.65 -9.43 -15.32
N ALA A 137 18.68 -8.76 -15.95
CA ALA A 137 18.54 -8.72 -17.41
C ALA A 137 19.79 -8.09 -18.05
N TYR A 138 20.28 -6.96 -17.52
CA TYR A 138 21.50 -6.32 -17.99
C TYR A 138 22.73 -7.24 -17.92
N THR A 139 22.88 -8.01 -16.83
CA THR A 139 23.99 -8.96 -16.71
C THR A 139 23.87 -10.18 -17.65
N LEU A 140 22.64 -10.58 -18.00
CA LEU A 140 22.38 -11.70 -18.91
C LEU A 140 22.63 -11.33 -20.38
N TRP A 141 22.29 -10.11 -20.77
CA TRP A 141 22.39 -9.61 -22.14
C TRP A 141 23.74 -8.97 -22.45
N ASP A 142 24.81 -9.46 -21.81
CA ASP A 142 26.19 -9.02 -22.01
C ASP A 142 26.36 -7.48 -22.03
N ARG A 143 25.64 -6.79 -21.14
CA ARG A 143 25.70 -5.32 -20.97
C ARG A 143 25.24 -4.48 -22.16
N GLN A 144 24.44 -5.02 -23.07
CA GLN A 144 23.83 -4.22 -24.15
C GLN A 144 22.82 -3.20 -23.58
N THR A 145 23.23 -1.93 -23.49
CA THR A 145 22.47 -0.84 -22.85
C THR A 145 21.16 -0.50 -23.56
N PHE A 146 21.04 -0.77 -24.86
CA PHE A 146 19.85 -0.46 -25.65
C PHE A 146 18.61 -1.23 -25.18
N ILE A 147 18.78 -2.51 -24.81
CA ILE A 147 17.68 -3.38 -24.35
C ILE A 147 17.13 -2.91 -22.98
N VAL A 148 17.96 -2.24 -22.19
CA VAL A 148 17.63 -1.80 -20.83
C VAL A 148 16.89 -0.47 -20.81
N LEU A 149 16.97 0.33 -21.87
CA LEU A 149 16.36 1.66 -21.92
C LEU A 149 14.84 1.63 -21.79
N ALA A 150 14.17 0.72 -22.51
CA ALA A 150 12.71 0.61 -22.47
C ALA A 150 12.18 0.23 -21.06
N PRO A 151 12.73 -0.79 -20.38
CA PRO A 151 12.39 -1.07 -18.98
C PRO A 151 12.65 0.10 -18.02
N ILE A 152 13.71 0.89 -18.20
CA ILE A 152 13.98 2.07 -17.36
C ILE A 152 12.88 3.12 -17.52
N ILE A 153 12.49 3.43 -18.76
CA ILE A 153 11.42 4.42 -19.03
C ILE A 153 10.11 3.95 -18.40
N LEU A 154 9.80 2.66 -18.53
CA LEU A 154 8.59 2.06 -17.96
C LEU A 154 8.62 2.09 -16.42
N LEU A 155 9.77 1.81 -15.81
CA LEU A 155 9.98 1.91 -14.36
C LEU A 155 9.80 3.35 -13.87
N LEU A 156 10.42 4.34 -14.52
CA LEU A 156 10.28 5.75 -14.17
C LEU A 156 8.83 6.24 -14.34
N SER A 157 8.14 5.79 -15.39
CA SER A 157 6.73 6.10 -15.61
C SER A 157 5.83 5.49 -14.53
N SER A 158 6.06 4.24 -14.16
CA SER A 158 5.32 3.54 -13.11
C SER A 158 5.53 4.20 -11.74
N PHE A 159 6.79 4.52 -11.41
CA PHE A 159 7.15 5.24 -10.20
C PHE A 159 6.52 6.63 -10.14
N GLY A 160 6.59 7.39 -11.25
CA GLY A 160 5.96 8.70 -11.38
C GLY A 160 4.44 8.65 -11.21
N ALA A 161 3.78 7.67 -11.82
CA ALA A 161 2.35 7.44 -11.64
C ALA A 161 2.00 7.10 -10.18
N GLY A 162 2.82 6.28 -9.51
CA GLY A 162 2.66 5.96 -8.09
C GLY A 162 2.78 7.19 -7.18
N LEU A 163 3.81 8.03 -7.40
CA LEU A 163 3.97 9.29 -6.68
C LEU A 163 2.81 10.26 -6.94
N TYR A 164 2.37 10.38 -8.19
CA TYR A 164 1.24 11.21 -8.55
C TYR A 164 -0.05 10.77 -7.86
N ALA A 165 -0.33 9.47 -7.84
CA ALA A 165 -1.48 8.90 -7.13
C ALA A 165 -1.41 9.17 -5.62
N LEU A 166 -0.22 9.11 -5.02
CA LEU A 166 0.00 9.40 -3.61
C LEU A 166 -0.29 10.88 -3.29
N VAL A 167 0.23 11.80 -4.09
CA VAL A 167 -0.02 13.25 -3.94
C VAL A 167 -1.51 13.58 -4.12
N LEU A 168 -2.16 12.98 -5.12
CA LEU A 168 -3.58 13.18 -5.37
C LEU A 168 -4.44 12.62 -4.22
N GLY A 169 -4.08 11.44 -3.71
CA GLY A 169 -4.72 10.81 -2.56
C GLY A 169 -4.61 11.64 -1.29
N GLN A 170 -3.43 12.21 -1.02
CA GLN A 170 -3.23 13.13 0.11
C GLN A 170 -4.05 14.41 -0.03
N LYS A 171 -4.06 15.02 -1.22
CA LYS A 171 -4.80 16.26 -1.46
C LYS A 171 -6.30 16.08 -1.27
N GLY A 172 -6.84 14.92 -1.68
CA GLY A 172 -8.23 14.55 -1.44
C GLY A 172 -8.57 14.37 0.05
N GLY A 173 -7.66 13.81 0.84
CA GLY A 173 -7.82 13.70 2.30
C GLY A 173 -7.71 15.06 3.02
N MET A 174 -6.75 15.88 2.63
CA MET A 174 -6.51 17.20 3.23
C MET A 174 -7.64 18.19 2.95
N LEU A 175 -8.20 18.19 1.73
CA LEU A 175 -9.35 19.03 1.37
C LEU A 175 -10.58 18.75 2.23
N ILE A 176 -10.78 17.49 2.63
CA ILE A 176 -11.88 17.10 3.52
C ILE A 176 -11.65 17.69 4.93
N ILE A 177 -10.43 17.61 5.45
CA ILE A 177 -10.08 18.12 6.79
C ILE A 177 -10.18 19.65 6.84
N THR A 178 -9.68 20.35 5.81
CA THR A 178 -9.71 21.83 5.78
C THR A 178 -11.12 22.37 5.64
N ASN A 179 -11.96 21.74 4.81
CA ASN A 179 -13.36 22.17 4.67
C ASN A 179 -14.15 21.90 5.96
N PHE A 180 -13.85 20.80 6.66
CA PHE A 180 -14.46 20.51 7.95
C PHE A 180 -14.08 21.55 9.02
N LEU A 181 -12.79 21.87 9.16
CA LEU A 181 -12.32 22.91 10.10
C LEU A 181 -12.89 24.31 9.78
N ALA A 182 -13.05 24.62 8.49
CA ALA A 182 -13.65 25.88 8.06
C ALA A 182 -15.15 25.95 8.41
N ASP A 183 -15.89 24.84 8.29
CA ASP A 183 -17.32 24.80 8.64
C ASP A 183 -17.55 24.97 10.15
N ASP A 184 -16.71 24.32 10.97
CA ASP A 184 -16.80 24.36 12.43
C ASP A 184 -16.45 25.74 13.02
N THR A 185 -15.51 26.46 12.38
CA THR A 185 -15.20 27.85 12.73
C THR A 185 -16.33 28.81 12.38
N MET A 186 -16.94 28.67 11.19
CA MET A 186 -18.11 29.47 10.81
C MET A 186 -19.33 29.22 11.71
N LEU A 187 -19.55 27.97 12.13
CA LEU A 187 -20.66 27.63 13.03
C LEU A 187 -20.48 28.25 14.43
N ASN A 188 -19.24 28.25 14.96
CA ASN A 188 -18.94 28.83 16.26
C ASN A 188 -19.07 30.36 16.24
N ASP A 189 -18.63 31.02 15.17
CA ASP A 189 -18.78 32.49 15.02
C ASP A 189 -20.25 32.91 14.95
N ALA A 190 -21.09 32.14 14.25
CA ALA A 190 -22.54 32.37 14.20
C ALA A 190 -23.21 32.23 15.58
N LYS A 191 -22.73 31.30 16.41
CA LYS A 191 -23.27 31.04 17.75
C LYS A 191 -22.90 32.14 18.76
N ILE A 192 -21.69 32.71 18.63
CA ILE A 192 -21.24 33.84 19.43
C ILE A 192 -22.05 35.10 19.09
N GLY A 193 -22.34 35.34 17.80
CA GLY A 193 -23.19 36.45 17.37
C GLY A 193 -24.63 36.40 17.92
N LEU A 194 -25.16 35.20 18.18
CA LEU A 194 -26.51 35.01 18.70
C LEU A 194 -26.62 35.19 20.24
N GLN A 195 -25.50 35.17 20.98
CA GLN A 195 -25.49 35.37 22.44
C GLN A 195 -25.26 36.83 22.86
N VAL A 196 -24.88 37.69 21.92
CA VAL A 196 -24.59 39.12 22.16
C VAL A 196 -25.83 40.00 21.86
N LEU A 197 -26.92 39.40 21.37
CA LEU A 197 -28.18 40.05 21.00
C LEU A 197 -29.29 39.68 21.98
#